data_AF-A0A9P3EUF2-F1
#
_entry.id   AF-A0A9P3EUF2-F1
#
_cell.length_a   1.000
_cell.length_b   1.000
_cell.length_c   1.000
_cell.angle_alpha   90.00
_cell.angle_beta   90.00
_cell.angle_gamma   90.00
#
_symmetry.space_group_name_H-M   'P 1'
#
loop_
_entity.id
_entity.type
_entity.pdbx_description
1 polymer ?
#
loop_
_entity_poly.entity_id
_entity_poly.type
_entity_poly.pdbx_seq_one_letter_code
_entity_poly.pdbx_strand_id
1 'polypeptide(L)'
;MTKQTSSQDESVSSGRQPDTNNITSTPGWRPARPAPPRSRSPPPLDPSNYPNGEKSLSGISLRAFLLGTALGISTSITLYLVLISPHPLWRVPFFISSLALFHFLEYWVTAQYNTHYASISAYLLSSNGWAYNAAHSSAAAECLLSHTLGPRDGYTALTASVNGIKWQVILGIALMVCGQTIRTLAMKQAGTNFNHTVQVERQEGHTLVRHGVYAVLRHPSYFGFFWWGMGTQLVLGNVVCFVGYAAVLWNFFYNRIQREEKFLVCFFGDEYVEYKKRTWVGIPGIF
;
A
#
# COMPACT_ATOMS: atom_id res chain seq x y z
N MET A 1 -37.05 -44.09 21.49
CA MET A 1 -36.83 -45.47 21.99
C MET A 1 -37.35 -46.44 20.94
N THR A 2 -36.57 -46.75 19.89
CA THR A 2 -36.74 -47.93 19.02
C THR A 2 -35.40 -48.23 18.32
N LYS A 3 -34.75 -49.32 18.73
CA LYS A 3 -33.72 -50.14 18.02
C LYS A 3 -34.49 -51.11 17.09
N GLN A 4 -33.99 -51.83 16.09
CA GLN A 4 -32.67 -52.29 15.61
C GLN A 4 -32.95 -53.00 14.27
N THR A 5 -31.98 -53.06 13.35
CA THR A 5 -31.95 -54.02 12.23
C THR A 5 -30.59 -54.73 12.22
N SER A 6 -30.60 -56.07 12.16
CA SER A 6 -29.51 -57.02 11.92
C SER A 6 -30.19 -58.42 11.96
N SER A 7 -29.89 -59.48 11.22
CA SER A 7 -28.80 -59.88 10.32
C SER A 7 -29.17 -61.28 9.76
N GLN A 8 -28.66 -61.57 8.55
CA GLN A 8 -28.11 -62.85 8.03
C GLN A 8 -28.84 -64.19 8.20
N ASP A 9 -28.85 -64.96 7.10
CA ASP A 9 -28.50 -66.39 7.15
C ASP A 9 -27.92 -66.90 5.80
N GLU A 10 -26.95 -67.81 5.95
CA GLU A 10 -26.02 -68.42 4.98
C GLU A 10 -26.62 -69.70 4.32
N SER A 11 -26.45 -69.95 3.01
CA SER A 11 -25.43 -70.79 2.30
C SER A 11 -25.80 -72.27 2.02
N VAL A 12 -25.00 -72.89 1.11
CA VAL A 12 -24.91 -74.33 0.68
C VAL A 12 -25.74 -74.68 -0.59
N SER A 13 -25.30 -75.37 -1.67
CA SER A 13 -24.01 -75.92 -2.17
C SER A 13 -24.19 -76.50 -3.60
N SER A 14 -23.09 -76.50 -4.36
CA SER A 14 -22.62 -77.49 -5.36
C SER A 14 -23.37 -77.80 -6.67
N GLY A 15 -22.72 -77.42 -7.77
CA GLY A 15 -22.68 -78.18 -9.02
C GLY A 15 -21.40 -77.85 -9.79
N ARG A 16 -20.52 -78.82 -10.02
CA ARG A 16 -19.25 -78.69 -10.76
C ARG A 16 -19.30 -79.65 -11.96
N GLN A 17 -19.02 -79.16 -13.17
CA GLN A 17 -18.45 -79.96 -14.25
C GLN A 17 -17.44 -79.12 -15.05
N PRO A 18 -16.39 -79.74 -15.64
CA PRO A 18 -15.11 -79.09 -15.91
C PRO A 18 -14.86 -78.75 -17.40
N ASP A 19 -13.76 -78.01 -17.57
CA ASP A 19 -13.20 -77.29 -18.71
C ASP A 19 -13.08 -78.06 -20.04
N THR A 20 -13.35 -77.36 -21.15
CA THR A 20 -12.51 -77.37 -22.37
C THR A 20 -12.85 -76.18 -23.26
N ASN A 21 -11.98 -75.16 -23.32
CA ASN A 21 -11.40 -74.64 -24.58
C ASN A 21 -10.55 -73.39 -24.37
N ASN A 22 -9.34 -73.49 -24.94
CA ASN A 22 -8.22 -72.57 -24.89
C ASN A 22 -8.49 -71.18 -25.52
N ILE A 23 -7.98 -70.16 -24.82
CA ILE A 23 -7.06 -69.10 -25.29
C ILE A 23 -7.34 -68.46 -26.66
N THR A 24 -7.81 -67.21 -26.65
CA THR A 24 -7.31 -66.11 -27.52
C THR A 24 -7.85 -64.76 -27.04
N SER A 25 -7.24 -64.17 -26.01
CA SER A 25 -7.41 -62.74 -25.73
C SER A 25 -6.36 -61.96 -26.53
N THR A 26 -6.70 -61.54 -27.74
CA THR A 26 -5.87 -60.57 -28.48
C THR A 26 -5.92 -59.23 -27.74
N PRO A 27 -4.77 -58.58 -27.45
CA PRO A 27 -4.77 -57.22 -26.92
C PRO A 27 -5.25 -56.29 -28.03
N GLY A 28 -6.47 -55.77 -27.89
CA GLY A 28 -7.05 -54.82 -28.85
C GLY A 28 -6.17 -53.59 -29.00
N TRP A 29 -5.60 -53.40 -30.19
CA TRP A 29 -4.83 -52.21 -30.55
C TRP A 29 -5.75 -50.98 -30.46
N ARG A 30 -5.46 -50.06 -29.55
CA ARG A 30 -6.07 -48.72 -29.55
C ARG A 30 -5.20 -47.80 -30.42
N PRO A 31 -5.75 -47.08 -31.40
CA PRO A 31 -4.99 -46.06 -32.11
C PRO A 31 -4.40 -45.06 -31.13
N ALA A 32 -3.12 -44.75 -31.29
CA ALA A 32 -2.48 -43.69 -30.52
C ALA A 32 -3.33 -42.42 -30.69
N ARG A 33 -3.74 -41.81 -29.56
CA ARG A 33 -4.44 -40.53 -29.58
C ARG A 33 -3.53 -39.53 -30.31
N PRO A 34 -4.01 -38.76 -31.31
CA PRO A 34 -3.19 -37.78 -31.98
C PRO A 34 -2.48 -36.92 -30.94
N ALA A 35 -1.18 -36.70 -31.12
CA ALA A 35 -0.45 -35.79 -30.24
C ALA A 35 -1.23 -34.46 -30.20
N PRO A 36 -1.44 -33.86 -29.01
CA PRO A 36 -2.04 -32.53 -28.95
C PRO A 36 -1.24 -31.62 -29.89
N PRO A 37 -1.92 -30.73 -30.64
CA PRO A 37 -1.25 -29.87 -31.60
C PRO A 37 -0.04 -29.20 -30.94
N ARG A 38 1.13 -29.28 -31.61
CA ARG A 38 2.39 -28.71 -31.12
C ARG A 38 2.13 -27.29 -30.63
N SER A 39 2.59 -27.04 -29.40
CA SER A 39 2.32 -25.84 -28.60
C SER A 39 2.25 -24.58 -29.46
N ARG A 40 1.11 -23.90 -29.42
CA ARG A 40 1.03 -22.48 -29.80
C ARG A 40 2.14 -21.76 -29.05
N SER A 41 2.94 -20.94 -29.74
CA SER A 41 3.88 -20.04 -29.09
C SER A 41 3.16 -19.33 -27.94
N PRO A 42 3.82 -19.13 -26.79
CA PRO A 42 3.21 -18.39 -25.68
C PRO A 42 2.72 -17.03 -26.21
N PRO A 43 1.58 -16.53 -25.69
CA PRO A 43 1.06 -15.23 -26.11
C PRO A 43 2.14 -14.16 -25.92
N PRO A 44 2.20 -13.15 -26.81
CA PRO A 44 3.18 -12.09 -26.72
C PRO A 44 3.05 -11.38 -25.36
N LEU A 45 4.19 -11.16 -24.70
CA LEU A 45 4.24 -10.41 -23.45
C LEU A 45 3.98 -8.92 -23.73
N ASP A 46 3.24 -8.26 -22.84
CA ASP A 46 3.06 -6.81 -22.88
C ASP A 46 4.43 -6.10 -22.83
N PRO A 47 4.77 -5.26 -23.83
CA PRO A 47 6.04 -4.54 -23.87
C PRO A 47 6.36 -3.74 -22.61
N SER A 48 5.35 -3.31 -21.85
CA SER A 48 5.54 -2.57 -20.60
C SER A 48 6.24 -3.39 -19.50
N ASN A 49 6.25 -4.73 -19.60
CA ASN A 49 6.87 -5.62 -18.61
C ASN A 49 8.38 -5.85 -18.84
N TYR A 50 8.93 -5.43 -19.98
CA TYR A 50 10.37 -5.54 -20.27
C TYR A 50 11.20 -4.57 -19.42
N PRO A 51 12.53 -4.76 -19.28
CA PRO A 51 13.39 -3.95 -18.40
C PRO A 51 13.27 -2.42 -18.56
N ASN A 52 13.01 -1.94 -19.78
CA ASN A 52 12.86 -0.51 -20.10
C ASN A 52 11.41 -0.03 -20.07
N GLY A 53 10.45 -0.92 -19.81
CA GLY A 53 9.02 -0.61 -19.74
C GLY A 53 8.60 -0.07 -18.37
N GLU A 54 7.48 0.63 -18.34
CA GLU A 54 6.96 1.26 -17.12
C GLU A 54 6.55 0.26 -16.02
N LYS A 55 6.23 -0.98 -16.41
CA LYS A 55 5.88 -2.11 -15.53
C LYS A 55 6.99 -3.16 -15.49
N SER A 56 8.24 -2.75 -15.76
CA SER A 56 9.42 -3.61 -15.73
C SER A 56 9.45 -4.47 -14.45
N LEU A 57 9.34 -5.79 -14.62
CA LEU A 57 9.28 -6.74 -13.50
C LEU A 57 10.56 -6.71 -12.67
N SER A 58 11.72 -6.57 -13.33
CA SER A 58 13.01 -6.40 -12.66
C SER A 58 13.11 -5.06 -11.95
N GLY A 59 12.55 -3.98 -12.52
CA GLY A 59 12.53 -2.68 -11.88
C GLY A 59 11.61 -2.61 -10.66
N ILE A 60 10.48 -3.33 -10.69
CA ILE A 60 9.57 -3.49 -9.56
C ILE A 60 10.22 -4.32 -8.45
N SER A 61 10.79 -5.48 -8.79
CA SER A 61 11.39 -6.39 -7.80
C SER A 61 12.63 -5.79 -7.13
N LEU A 62 13.47 -5.07 -7.89
CA LEU A 62 14.64 -4.39 -7.34
C LEU A 62 14.23 -3.32 -6.30
N ARG A 63 13.20 -2.51 -6.59
CA ARG A 63 12.71 -1.49 -5.64
C ARG A 63 12.10 -2.11 -4.40
N ALA A 64 11.31 -3.18 -4.54
CA ALA A 64 10.79 -3.94 -3.40
C ALA A 64 11.93 -4.47 -2.51
N PHE A 65 12.97 -5.06 -3.13
CA PHE A 65 14.14 -5.58 -2.40
C PHE A 65 14.91 -4.48 -1.66
N LEU A 66 15.17 -3.34 -2.32
CA LEU A 66 15.87 -2.21 -1.71
C LEU A 66 15.07 -1.58 -0.57
N LEU A 67 13.75 -1.39 -0.76
CA LEU A 67 12.87 -0.87 0.28
C LEU A 67 12.78 -1.81 1.47
N GLY A 68 12.65 -3.12 1.24
CA GLY A 68 12.65 -4.13 2.29
C GLY A 68 13.96 -4.18 3.07
N THR A 69 15.09 -4.09 2.37
CA THR A 69 16.42 -4.02 2.99
C THR A 69 16.59 -2.75 3.82
N ALA A 70 16.19 -1.60 3.28
CA ALA A 70 16.22 -0.33 4.00
C ALA A 70 15.35 -0.38 5.25
N LEU A 71 14.12 -0.89 5.14
CA LEU A 71 13.19 -1.08 6.26
C LEU A 71 13.80 -1.97 7.36
N GLY A 72 14.37 -3.12 6.99
CA GLY A 72 14.95 -4.07 7.94
C GLY A 72 16.17 -3.51 8.69
N ILE A 73 17.14 -2.94 7.95
CA ILE A 73 18.36 -2.37 8.55
C ILE A 73 18.00 -1.20 9.45
N SER A 74 17.22 -0.24 8.95
CA SER A 74 16.88 0.97 9.71
C SER A 74 15.99 0.69 10.92
N THR A 75 15.07 -0.28 10.84
CA THR A 75 14.31 -0.73 12.02
C THR A 75 15.24 -1.37 13.05
N SER A 76 16.20 -2.21 12.63
CA SER A 76 17.16 -2.84 13.53
C SER A 76 18.05 -1.80 14.24
N ILE A 77 18.54 -0.80 13.52
CA ILE A 77 19.30 0.32 14.10
C ILE A 77 18.43 1.12 15.07
N THR A 78 17.17 1.39 14.71
CA THR A 78 16.22 2.10 15.59
C THR A 78 16.04 1.35 16.91
N LEU A 79 15.76 0.04 16.85
CA LEU A 79 15.57 -0.79 18.03
C LEU A 79 16.83 -0.86 18.89
N TYR A 80 18.01 -1.01 18.27
CA TYR A 80 19.29 -0.98 18.97
C TYR A 80 19.50 0.35 19.73
N LEU A 81 19.26 1.48 19.06
CA LEU A 81 19.44 2.82 19.63
C LEU A 81 18.34 3.22 20.63
N VAL A 82 17.23 2.49 20.70
CA VAL A 82 16.18 2.72 21.70
C VAL A 82 16.35 1.79 22.90
N LEU A 83 16.66 0.51 22.67
CA LEU A 83 16.59 -0.54 23.69
C LEU A 83 17.95 -0.90 24.30
N ILE A 84 19.04 -0.81 23.53
CA ILE A 84 20.37 -1.31 23.94
C ILE A 84 21.33 -0.15 24.22
N SER A 85 21.38 0.84 23.31
CA SER A 85 22.22 2.03 23.46
C SER A 85 21.37 3.29 23.27
N PRO A 86 20.58 3.70 24.29
CA PRO A 86 19.65 4.82 24.20
C PRO A 86 20.31 6.10 23.68
N HIS A 87 19.99 6.46 22.44
CA HIS A 87 20.56 7.64 21.79
C HIS A 87 19.49 8.32 20.90
N PRO A 88 19.30 9.65 20.98
CA PRO A 88 18.23 10.36 20.25
C PRO A 88 18.32 10.22 18.72
N LEU A 89 19.48 9.82 18.20
CA LEU A 89 19.67 9.54 16.77
C LEU A 89 18.87 8.34 16.25
N TRP A 90 18.16 7.57 17.10
CA TRP A 90 17.19 6.55 16.66
C TRP A 90 16.11 7.11 15.73
N ARG A 91 15.83 8.42 15.83
CA ARG A 91 14.80 9.12 15.03
C ARG A 91 15.08 9.09 13.53
N VAL A 92 16.34 9.18 13.13
CA VAL A 92 16.76 9.17 11.72
C VAL A 92 16.52 7.81 11.04
N PRO A 93 17.03 6.67 11.56
CA PRO A 93 16.70 5.37 11.00
C PRO A 93 15.21 5.04 11.14
N PHE A 94 14.50 5.52 12.18
CA PHE A 94 13.03 5.40 12.25
C PHE A 94 12.33 6.13 11.09
N PHE A 95 12.81 7.31 10.73
CA PHE A 95 12.27 8.07 9.60
C PHE A 95 12.52 7.37 8.27
N ILE A 96 13.72 6.80 8.08
CA ILE A 96 14.07 5.99 6.90
C ILE A 96 13.18 4.74 6.81
N SER A 97 12.98 4.03 7.93
CA SER A 97 12.12 2.84 7.98
C SER A 97 10.68 3.19 7.62
N SER A 98 10.18 4.31 8.15
CA SER A 98 8.83 4.83 7.88
C SER A 98 8.64 5.21 6.41
N LEU A 99 9.62 5.87 5.80
CA LEU A 99 9.61 6.18 4.36
C LEU A 99 9.63 4.92 3.51
N ALA A 100 10.48 3.96 3.86
CA ALA A 100 10.57 2.69 3.14
C ALA A 100 9.23 1.93 3.16
N LEU A 101 8.59 1.89 4.33
CA LEU A 101 7.28 1.28 4.51
C LEU A 101 6.19 2.04 3.74
N PHE A 102 6.17 3.38 3.81
CA PHE A 102 5.22 4.21 3.05
C PHE A 102 5.28 3.92 1.56
N HIS A 103 6.49 4.01 0.97
CA HIS A 103 6.69 3.79 -0.47
C HIS A 103 6.37 2.36 -0.91
N PHE A 104 6.68 1.37 -0.07
CA PHE A 104 6.27 -0.01 -0.34
C PHE A 104 4.75 -0.18 -0.32
N LEU A 105 4.06 0.38 0.68
CA LEU A 105 2.61 0.29 0.80
C LEU A 105 1.90 0.99 -0.35
N GLU A 106 2.40 2.13 -0.82
CA GLU A 106 1.85 2.81 -2.01
C GLU A 106 1.83 1.87 -3.23
N TYR A 107 2.96 1.22 -3.52
CA TYR A 107 3.05 0.28 -4.63
C TYR A 107 2.19 -0.96 -4.37
N TRP A 108 2.31 -1.57 -3.20
CA TRP A 108 1.62 -2.83 -2.88
C TRP A 108 0.09 -2.69 -2.94
N VAL A 109 -0.46 -1.62 -2.38
CA VAL A 109 -1.90 -1.34 -2.43
C VAL A 109 -2.35 -1.07 -3.87
N THR A 110 -1.55 -0.34 -4.65
CA THR A 110 -1.83 -0.12 -6.07
C THR A 110 -1.82 -1.43 -6.85
N ALA A 111 -0.82 -2.28 -6.64
CA ALA A 111 -0.72 -3.60 -7.27
C ALA A 111 -1.92 -4.49 -6.93
N GLN A 112 -2.38 -4.44 -5.68
CA GLN A 112 -3.47 -5.28 -5.18
C GLN A 112 -4.86 -4.83 -5.64
N TYR A 113 -5.14 -3.53 -5.64
CA TYR A 113 -6.49 -2.99 -5.86
C TYR A 113 -6.63 -2.18 -7.15
N ASN A 114 -5.52 -1.85 -7.81
CA ASN A 114 -5.51 -1.11 -9.06
C ASN A 114 -4.33 -1.53 -9.97
N THR A 115 -4.24 -2.85 -10.24
CA THR A 115 -3.11 -3.48 -10.97
C THR A 115 -2.83 -2.83 -12.33
N HIS A 116 -3.84 -2.27 -12.98
CA HIS A 116 -3.69 -1.56 -14.26
C HIS A 116 -2.68 -0.40 -14.15
N TYR A 117 -2.65 0.30 -13.02
CA TYR A 117 -1.77 1.45 -12.78
C TYR A 117 -0.54 1.10 -11.91
N ALA A 118 -0.26 -0.19 -11.67
CA ALA A 118 0.86 -0.65 -10.86
C ALA A 118 2.21 -0.63 -11.59
N SER A 119 2.60 0.55 -12.07
CA SER A 119 3.91 0.80 -12.68
C SER A 119 4.98 1.11 -11.62
N ILE A 120 6.24 1.20 -12.06
CA ILE A 120 7.37 1.57 -11.19
C ILE A 120 7.15 2.92 -10.48
N SER A 121 6.47 3.87 -11.12
CA SER A 121 6.21 5.19 -10.55
C SER A 121 5.21 5.14 -9.38
N ALA A 122 4.43 4.07 -9.24
CA ALA A 122 3.50 3.87 -8.11
C ALA A 122 4.22 3.69 -6.77
N TYR A 123 5.54 3.41 -6.76
CA TYR A 123 6.34 3.51 -5.53
C TYR A 123 6.48 4.95 -5.01
N LEU A 124 6.23 5.97 -5.83
CA LEU A 124 6.37 7.39 -5.48
C LEU A 124 7.78 7.84 -5.07
N LEU A 125 8.84 7.09 -5.41
CA LEU A 125 10.21 7.43 -5.06
C LEU A 125 10.77 8.63 -5.86
N SER A 126 10.45 8.71 -7.15
CA SER A 126 10.97 9.75 -8.06
C SER A 126 9.90 10.58 -8.74
N SER A 127 8.62 10.20 -8.63
CA SER A 127 7.51 10.87 -9.31
C SER A 127 7.00 12.12 -8.59
N ASN A 128 7.38 12.33 -7.33
CA ASN A 128 6.99 13.53 -6.56
C ASN A 128 7.86 14.77 -6.87
N GLY A 129 8.91 14.63 -7.68
CA GLY A 129 9.81 15.73 -8.06
C GLY A 129 10.92 16.03 -7.04
N TRP A 130 11.85 16.92 -7.41
CA TRP A 130 13.05 17.21 -6.62
C TRP A 130 12.73 17.84 -5.25
N ALA A 131 11.68 18.65 -5.16
CA ALA A 131 11.28 19.32 -3.92
C ALA A 131 10.89 18.31 -2.83
N TYR A 132 10.30 17.17 -3.21
CA TYR A 132 10.02 16.06 -2.31
C TYR A 132 11.31 15.51 -1.70
N ASN A 133 12.33 15.24 -2.53
CA ASN A 133 13.61 14.72 -2.05
C ASN A 133 14.36 15.73 -1.17
N ALA A 134 14.25 17.03 -1.50
CA ALA A 134 14.81 18.11 -0.69
C ALA A 134 14.13 18.20 0.68
N ALA A 135 12.81 18.03 0.76
CA ALA A 135 12.06 18.01 2.01
C ALA A 135 12.52 16.86 2.93
N HIS A 136 12.63 15.64 2.42
CA HIS A 136 13.08 14.50 3.23
C HIS A 136 14.54 14.61 3.65
N SER A 137 15.40 15.08 2.74
CA SER A 137 16.82 15.33 3.04
C SER A 137 16.99 16.41 4.11
N SER A 138 16.22 17.50 4.03
CA SER A 138 16.25 18.58 5.03
C SER A 138 15.70 18.13 6.38
N ALA A 139 14.64 17.30 6.41
CA ALA A 139 14.11 16.73 7.65
C ALA A 139 15.15 15.85 8.37
N ALA A 140 15.86 14.99 7.63
CA ALA A 140 16.95 14.19 8.19
C ALA A 140 18.12 15.06 8.66
N ALA A 141 18.50 16.08 7.87
CA ALA A 141 19.58 17.00 8.20
C ALA A 141 19.27 17.84 9.45
N GLU A 142 18.06 18.40 9.57
CA GLU A 142 17.65 19.16 10.75
C GLU A 142 17.71 18.29 12.02
N CYS A 143 17.24 17.04 11.96
CA CYS A 143 17.29 16.13 13.10
C CYS A 143 18.75 15.82 13.51
N LEU A 144 19.62 15.51 12.53
CA LEU A 144 21.05 15.26 12.77
C LEU A 144 21.75 16.49 13.37
N LEU A 145 21.57 17.67 12.78
CA LEU A 145 22.18 18.92 13.23
C LEU A 145 21.67 19.31 14.62
N SER A 146 20.37 19.19 14.88
CA SER A 146 19.78 19.52 16.18
C SER A 146 20.33 18.66 17.32
N HIS A 147 20.63 17.38 17.05
CA HIS A 147 21.16 16.46 18.07
C HIS A 147 22.69 16.41 18.15
N THR A 148 23.42 16.99 17.19
CA THR A 148 24.89 17.05 17.20
C THR A 148 25.43 18.42 17.60
N LEU A 149 24.77 19.49 17.18
CA LEU A 149 25.22 20.88 17.36
C LEU A 149 24.23 21.71 18.20
N GLY A 150 22.97 21.30 18.28
CA GLY A 150 21.93 22.04 18.99
C GLY A 150 21.99 21.87 20.51
N PRO A 151 21.33 22.77 21.28
CA PRO A 151 21.13 22.57 22.71
C PRO A 151 20.42 21.24 22.95
N ARG A 152 20.91 20.44 23.91
CA ARG A 152 20.53 19.02 24.15
C ARG A 152 19.02 18.74 24.14
N ASP A 153 18.18 19.73 24.45
CA ASP A 153 16.72 19.57 24.56
C ASP A 153 15.89 20.34 23.51
N GLY A 154 16.46 21.20 22.66
CA GLY A 154 15.73 21.94 21.61
C GLY A 154 14.34 22.47 22.02
N TYR A 155 13.33 22.36 21.15
CA TYR A 155 11.90 22.55 21.53
C TYR A 155 11.30 21.32 22.21
N THR A 156 11.98 20.17 22.18
CA THR A 156 11.55 18.95 22.89
C THR A 156 11.61 19.12 24.42
N ALA A 157 12.26 20.18 24.89
CA ALA A 157 12.17 20.72 26.25
C ALA A 157 10.72 21.08 26.62
N LEU A 158 9.94 21.62 25.67
CA LEU A 158 8.58 22.12 25.90
C LEU A 158 7.52 21.00 25.96
N THR A 159 7.90 19.78 25.58
CA THR A 159 6.98 18.66 25.51
C THR A 159 7.06 17.80 26.77
N ALA A 160 5.90 17.60 27.42
CA ALA A 160 5.76 16.75 28.60
C ALA A 160 6.18 15.30 28.29
N SER A 161 6.69 14.61 29.32
CA SER A 161 7.11 13.21 29.25
C SER A 161 6.15 12.34 30.05
N VAL A 162 5.75 11.20 29.49
CA VAL A 162 5.02 10.13 30.20
C VAL A 162 5.93 8.91 30.20
N ASN A 163 6.35 8.46 31.39
CA ASN A 163 7.27 7.33 31.55
C ASN A 163 8.57 7.44 30.72
N GLY A 164 9.12 8.65 30.56
CA GLY A 164 10.34 8.89 29.79
C GLY A 164 10.12 9.11 28.29
N ILE A 165 8.90 8.91 27.77
CA ILE A 165 8.54 9.15 26.37
C ILE A 165 7.87 10.50 26.23
N LYS A 166 8.40 11.34 25.34
CA LYS A 166 7.87 12.67 25.07
C LYS A 166 6.55 12.61 24.26
N TRP A 167 5.51 13.33 24.67
CA TRP A 167 4.14 13.24 24.11
C TRP A 167 4.05 13.49 22.59
N GLN A 168 4.88 14.37 22.04
CA GLN A 168 4.98 14.63 20.60
C GLN A 168 5.35 13.38 19.80
N VAL A 169 6.12 12.44 20.37
CA VAL A 169 6.46 11.18 19.68
C VAL A 169 5.21 10.31 19.57
N ILE A 170 4.43 10.22 20.64
CA ILE A 170 3.17 9.46 20.67
C ILE A 170 2.19 10.07 19.67
N LEU A 171 2.01 11.40 19.68
CA LEU A 171 1.17 12.11 18.73
C LEU A 171 1.67 11.92 17.29
N GLY A 172 2.97 12.02 17.05
CA GLY A 172 3.57 11.83 15.73
C GLY A 172 3.33 10.43 15.18
N ILE A 173 3.57 9.39 15.99
CA ILE A 173 3.28 7.99 15.62
C ILE A 173 1.78 7.81 15.35
N ALA A 174 0.91 8.36 16.21
CA ALA A 174 -0.53 8.27 16.02
C ALA A 174 -0.97 8.91 14.69
N LEU A 175 -0.47 10.11 14.36
CA LEU A 175 -0.75 10.77 13.09
C LEU A 175 -0.22 9.98 11.89
N MET A 176 0.97 9.38 12.00
CA MET A 176 1.53 8.53 10.95
C MET A 176 0.68 7.27 10.73
N VAL A 177 0.30 6.57 11.80
CA VAL A 177 -0.52 5.35 11.70
C VAL A 177 -1.90 5.70 11.15
N CYS A 178 -2.60 6.68 11.73
CA CYS A 178 -3.91 7.11 11.24
C CYS A 178 -3.85 7.60 9.78
N GLY A 179 -2.85 8.42 9.45
CA GLY A 179 -2.65 8.95 8.11
C GLY A 179 -2.39 7.85 7.07
N GLN A 180 -1.49 6.92 7.39
CA GLN A 180 -1.20 5.76 6.53
C GLN A 180 -2.43 4.87 6.36
N THR A 181 -3.14 4.55 7.45
CA THR A 181 -4.34 3.70 7.39
C THR A 181 -5.42 4.35 6.52
N ILE A 182 -5.73 5.62 6.73
CA ILE A 182 -6.76 6.32 5.95
C ILE A 182 -6.35 6.40 4.48
N ARG A 183 -5.07 6.66 4.18
CA ARG A 183 -4.56 6.67 2.81
C ARG A 183 -4.68 5.30 2.13
N THR A 184 -4.25 4.24 2.81
CA THR A 184 -4.38 2.87 2.30
C THR A 184 -5.84 2.46 2.09
N LEU A 185 -6.74 2.83 3.00
CA LEU A 185 -8.17 2.59 2.86
C LEU A 185 -8.77 3.38 1.69
N ALA A 186 -8.35 4.63 1.50
CA ALA A 186 -8.77 5.45 0.35
C ALA A 186 -8.40 4.77 -0.97
N MET A 187 -7.14 4.37 -1.12
CA MET A 187 -6.66 3.67 -2.32
C MET A 187 -7.40 2.35 -2.55
N LYS A 188 -7.60 1.56 -1.50
CA LYS A 188 -8.36 0.30 -1.57
C LYS A 188 -9.81 0.51 -2.01
N GLN A 189 -10.51 1.49 -1.42
CA GLN A 189 -11.94 1.71 -1.67
C GLN A 189 -12.19 2.41 -3.01
N ALA A 190 -11.28 3.28 -3.44
CA ALA A 190 -11.36 3.88 -4.77
C ALA A 190 -10.97 2.89 -5.88
N GLY A 191 -10.03 1.97 -5.61
CA GLY A 191 -9.63 0.92 -6.54
C GLY A 191 -9.20 1.51 -7.88
N THR A 192 -9.86 1.09 -8.96
CA THR A 192 -9.61 1.58 -10.33
C THR A 192 -9.96 3.05 -10.54
N ASN A 193 -10.74 3.67 -9.65
CA ASN A 193 -11.03 5.10 -9.67
C ASN A 193 -9.92 5.94 -9.01
N PHE A 194 -8.93 5.31 -8.37
CA PHE A 194 -7.80 6.01 -7.76
C PHE A 194 -6.70 6.30 -8.79
N ASN A 195 -6.19 7.53 -8.79
CA ASN A 195 -4.99 7.87 -9.55
C ASN A 195 -4.08 8.83 -8.76
N HIS A 196 -2.76 8.64 -8.84
CA HIS A 196 -1.78 9.55 -8.26
C HIS A 196 -1.70 10.89 -9.01
N THR A 197 -2.24 10.99 -10.23
CA THR A 197 -2.39 12.23 -11.00
C THR A 197 -3.85 12.67 -11.08
N VAL A 198 -4.10 13.98 -11.03
CA VAL A 198 -5.46 14.52 -11.21
C VAL A 198 -5.93 14.19 -12.61
N GLN A 199 -7.06 13.51 -12.71
CA GLN A 199 -7.67 13.17 -13.99
C GLN A 199 -8.40 14.39 -14.55
N VAL A 200 -8.03 14.78 -15.77
CA VAL A 200 -8.66 15.88 -16.51
C VAL A 200 -9.78 15.40 -17.43
N GLU A 201 -9.83 14.10 -17.70
CA GLU A 201 -10.85 13.43 -18.51
C GLU A 201 -11.50 12.29 -17.73
N ARG A 202 -12.79 12.07 -17.99
CA ARG A 202 -13.55 10.97 -17.38
C ARG A 202 -13.29 9.68 -18.15
N GLN A 203 -12.56 8.75 -17.53
CA GLN A 203 -12.35 7.41 -18.07
C GLN A 203 -13.65 6.59 -18.05
N GLU A 204 -13.77 5.63 -18.98
CA GLU A 204 -14.86 4.64 -18.93
C GLU A 204 -14.82 3.87 -17.61
N GLY A 205 -15.97 3.79 -16.93
CA GLY A 205 -16.07 3.17 -15.60
C GLY A 205 -15.70 4.07 -14.42
N HIS A 206 -15.31 5.34 -14.65
CA HIS A 206 -15.08 6.29 -13.55
C HIS A 206 -16.41 6.61 -12.86
N THR A 207 -16.50 6.24 -11.59
CA THR A 207 -17.66 6.41 -10.71
C THR A 207 -17.29 7.21 -9.47
N LEU A 208 -18.28 7.90 -8.90
CA LEU A 208 -18.09 8.68 -7.70
C LEU A 208 -18.17 7.78 -6.46
N VAL A 209 -17.03 7.54 -5.82
CA VAL A 209 -16.91 6.70 -4.61
C VAL A 209 -17.31 7.50 -3.37
N ARG A 210 -18.28 6.98 -2.59
CA ARG A 210 -18.91 7.68 -1.46
C ARG A 210 -19.03 6.86 -0.17
N HIS A 211 -18.55 5.63 -0.18
CA HIS A 211 -18.67 4.71 0.95
C HIS A 211 -17.34 4.58 1.69
N GLY A 212 -17.37 4.00 2.90
CA GLY A 212 -16.17 3.83 3.71
C GLY A 212 -15.56 5.17 4.15
N VAL A 213 -14.26 5.37 3.95
CA VAL A 213 -13.60 6.64 4.34
C VAL A 213 -14.10 7.81 3.50
N TYR A 214 -14.59 7.55 2.28
CA TYR A 214 -15.20 8.56 1.42
C TYR A 214 -16.55 9.07 1.94
N ALA A 215 -17.22 8.34 2.84
CA ALA A 215 -18.48 8.83 3.43
C ALA A 215 -18.27 10.04 4.37
N VAL A 216 -17.04 10.25 4.84
CA VAL A 216 -16.67 11.33 5.77
C VAL A 216 -15.73 12.32 5.13
N LEU A 217 -14.69 11.82 4.44
CA LEU A 217 -13.64 12.61 3.83
C LEU A 217 -13.75 12.53 2.31
N ARG A 218 -13.89 13.66 1.61
CA ARG A 218 -13.94 13.65 0.14
C ARG A 218 -12.58 13.51 -0.54
N HIS A 219 -11.49 13.80 0.19
CA HIS A 219 -10.10 13.60 -0.26
C HIS A 219 -9.28 12.81 0.78
N PRO A 220 -9.65 11.55 1.10
CA PRO A 220 -9.05 10.82 2.22
C PRO A 220 -7.58 10.46 1.98
N SER A 221 -7.17 10.26 0.73
CA SER A 221 -5.75 10.01 0.40
C SER A 221 -4.86 11.24 0.65
N TYR A 222 -5.40 12.45 0.47
CA TYR A 222 -4.71 13.72 0.73
C TYR A 222 -4.65 14.01 2.22
N PHE A 223 -5.77 13.81 2.92
CA PHE A 223 -5.81 13.80 4.39
C PHE A 223 -4.71 12.90 4.95
N GLY A 224 -4.68 11.64 4.49
CA GLY A 224 -3.76 10.64 5.00
C GLY A 224 -2.30 11.03 4.79
N PHE A 225 -1.95 11.51 3.60
CA PHE A 225 -0.58 11.94 3.31
C PHE A 225 -0.17 13.21 4.05
N PHE A 226 -1.08 14.20 4.18
CA PHE A 226 -0.82 15.43 4.93
C PHE A 226 -0.46 15.10 6.38
N TRP A 227 -1.33 14.35 7.08
CA TRP A 227 -1.12 14.01 8.49
C TRP A 227 0.02 13.03 8.71
N TRP A 228 0.26 12.11 7.76
CA TRP A 228 1.45 11.26 7.79
C TRP A 228 2.73 12.09 7.75
N GLY A 229 2.83 13.04 6.81
CA GLY A 229 3.98 13.95 6.69
C GLY A 229 4.20 14.78 7.96
N MET A 230 3.13 15.38 8.50
CA MET A 230 3.20 16.14 9.76
C MET A 230 3.66 15.26 10.94
N GLY A 231 3.16 14.02 11.02
CA GLY A 231 3.54 13.06 12.04
C GLY A 231 5.04 12.71 12.01
N THR A 232 5.64 12.56 10.82
CA THR A 232 7.09 12.31 10.69
C THR A 232 7.93 13.41 11.34
N GLN A 233 7.54 14.68 11.17
CA GLN A 233 8.30 15.81 11.72
C GLN A 233 8.18 15.90 13.24
N LEU A 234 7.02 15.51 13.81
CA LEU A 234 6.85 15.38 15.26
C LEU A 234 7.72 14.27 15.85
N VAL A 235 7.82 13.11 15.17
CA VAL A 235 8.71 12.03 15.62
C VAL A 235 10.17 12.40 15.43
N LEU A 236 10.54 13.15 14.39
CA LEU A 236 11.91 13.63 14.23
C LEU A 236 12.32 14.68 15.25
N GLY A 237 11.34 15.38 15.85
CA GLY A 237 11.67 16.51 16.70
C GLY A 237 12.22 17.67 15.88
N ASN A 238 11.62 17.95 14.70
CA ASN A 238 11.97 19.10 13.86
C ASN A 238 10.95 20.24 14.03
N VAL A 239 11.41 21.49 14.17
CA VAL A 239 10.53 22.68 14.19
C VAL A 239 10.44 23.29 12.80
N VAL A 240 11.60 23.51 12.19
CA VAL A 240 11.69 24.26 10.92
C VAL A 240 11.05 23.44 9.82
N CYS A 241 11.39 22.14 9.72
CA CYS A 241 10.76 21.23 8.79
C CYS A 241 9.30 20.95 9.16
N PHE A 242 8.86 21.01 10.42
CA PHE A 242 7.43 20.87 10.73
C PHE A 242 6.62 22.02 10.12
N VAL A 243 7.06 23.27 10.33
CA VAL A 243 6.40 24.45 9.73
C VAL A 243 6.53 24.44 8.20
N GLY A 244 7.70 24.06 7.69
CA GLY A 244 7.96 23.95 6.25
C GLY A 244 7.07 22.90 5.58
N TYR A 245 6.96 21.70 6.15
CA TYR A 245 6.07 20.64 5.68
C TYR A 245 4.61 21.10 5.73
N ALA A 246 4.18 21.73 6.81
CA ALA A 246 2.82 22.25 6.93
C ALA A 246 2.51 23.22 5.78
N ALA A 247 3.35 24.23 5.57
CA ALA A 247 3.14 25.24 4.53
C ALA A 247 3.15 24.64 3.12
N VAL A 248 4.14 23.80 2.81
CA VAL A 248 4.30 23.20 1.48
C VAL A 248 3.19 22.21 1.17
N LEU A 249 2.88 21.29 2.09
CA LEU A 249 1.82 20.29 1.89
C LEU A 249 0.44 20.96 1.85
N TRP A 250 0.19 21.96 2.70
CA TRP A 250 -1.07 22.70 2.69
C TRP A 250 -1.27 23.41 1.35
N ASN A 251 -0.28 24.17 0.88
CA ASN A 251 -0.37 24.87 -0.40
C ASN A 251 -0.50 23.88 -1.57
N PHE A 252 0.22 22.77 -1.54
CA PHE A 252 0.11 21.72 -2.56
C PHE A 252 -1.30 21.15 -2.63
N PHE A 253 -1.87 20.73 -1.49
CA PHE A 253 -3.19 20.13 -1.46
C PHE A 253 -4.32 21.12 -1.70
N TYR A 254 -4.20 22.35 -1.21
CA TYR A 254 -5.17 23.40 -1.52
C TYR A 254 -5.31 23.59 -3.04
N ASN A 255 -4.19 23.82 -3.74
CA ASN A 255 -4.21 24.03 -5.18
C ASN A 255 -4.60 22.79 -5.97
N ARG A 256 -4.30 21.59 -5.46
CA ARG A 256 -4.65 20.33 -6.10
C ARG A 256 -6.13 20.01 -5.97
N ILE A 257 -6.68 20.11 -4.76
CA ILE A 257 -8.10 19.90 -4.45
C ILE A 257 -8.95 20.86 -5.27
N GLN A 258 -8.63 22.17 -5.28
CA GLN A 258 -9.41 23.15 -6.03
C GLN A 258 -9.47 22.86 -7.54
N ARG A 259 -8.40 22.30 -8.12
CA ARG A 259 -8.39 21.89 -9.52
C ARG A 259 -9.19 20.63 -9.75
N GLU A 260 -8.97 19.62 -8.91
CA GLU A 260 -9.64 18.32 -9.01
C GLU A 260 -11.15 18.43 -8.82
N GLU A 261 -11.62 19.21 -7.83
CA GLU A 261 -13.04 19.38 -7.59
C GLU A 261 -13.76 20.07 -8.76
N LYS A 262 -13.10 20.96 -9.51
CA LYS A 262 -13.67 21.54 -10.74
C LYS A 262 -13.95 20.45 -11.77
N PHE A 263 -13.01 19.53 -11.97
CA PHE A 263 -13.22 18.40 -12.88
C PHE A 263 -14.27 17.43 -12.35
N LEU A 264 -14.30 17.14 -11.05
CA LEU A 264 -15.32 16.27 -10.45
C LEU A 264 -16.74 16.84 -10.59
N VAL A 265 -16.91 18.17 -10.49
CA VAL A 265 -18.18 18.84 -10.81
C VAL A 265 -18.51 18.69 -12.30
N CYS A 266 -17.54 18.85 -13.21
CA CYS A 266 -17.78 18.61 -14.63
C CYS A 266 -18.17 17.15 -14.94
N PHE A 267 -17.62 16.18 -14.21
CA PHE A 267 -17.85 14.75 -14.47
C PHE A 267 -19.17 14.22 -13.88
N PHE A 268 -19.58 14.74 -12.72
CA PHE A 268 -20.68 14.19 -11.92
C PHE A 268 -21.79 15.22 -11.59
N GLY A 269 -21.61 16.49 -11.96
CA GLY A 269 -22.61 17.54 -11.79
C GLY A 269 -23.10 17.70 -10.34
N ASP A 270 -24.41 17.82 -10.18
CA ASP A 270 -25.09 18.02 -8.90
C ASP A 270 -24.82 16.90 -7.89
N GLU A 271 -24.53 15.68 -8.37
CA GLU A 271 -24.18 14.57 -7.52
C GLU A 271 -22.95 14.94 -6.66
N TYR A 272 -21.90 15.49 -7.28
CA TYR A 272 -20.69 15.88 -6.56
C TYR A 272 -20.94 17.10 -5.66
N VAL A 273 -21.77 18.04 -6.10
CA VAL A 273 -22.13 19.23 -5.31
C VAL A 273 -22.81 18.82 -3.99
N GLU A 274 -23.76 17.88 -4.03
CA GLU A 274 -24.41 17.35 -2.84
C GLU A 274 -23.46 16.53 -1.96
N TYR A 275 -22.58 15.75 -2.57
CA TYR A 275 -21.55 15.01 -1.86
C TYR A 275 -20.58 15.92 -1.11
N LYS A 276 -20.13 17.01 -1.74
CA LYS A 276 -19.25 18.01 -1.13
C LYS A 276 -19.86 18.68 0.10
N LYS A 277 -21.16 18.95 0.11
CA LYS A 277 -21.87 19.55 1.26
C LYS A 277 -21.86 18.65 2.51
N ARG A 278 -21.73 17.34 2.35
CA ARG A 278 -21.85 16.34 3.44
C ARG A 278 -20.50 15.80 3.90
N THR A 279 -19.40 16.21 3.27
CA THR A 279 -18.06 15.63 3.47
C THR A 279 -16.99 16.69 3.65
N TRP A 280 -15.92 16.32 4.34
CA TRP A 280 -14.85 17.23 4.76
C TRP A 280 -13.56 16.92 4.00
N VAL A 281 -12.64 17.88 3.88
CA VAL A 281 -11.26 17.57 3.46
C VAL A 281 -10.44 17.02 4.62
N GLY A 282 -10.62 17.58 5.82
CA GLY A 282 -9.86 17.24 7.02
C GLY A 282 -8.42 17.76 7.05
N ILE A 283 -8.08 18.69 6.15
CA ILE A 283 -6.86 19.51 6.22
C ILE A 283 -7.29 20.91 6.70
N PRO A 284 -6.70 21.46 7.77
CA PRO A 284 -7.14 22.74 8.35
C PRO A 284 -7.18 23.87 7.31
N GLY A 285 -8.25 24.65 7.27
CA GLY A 285 -8.39 25.78 6.34
C GLY A 285 -8.74 25.42 4.90
N ILE A 286 -9.01 24.15 4.59
CA ILE A 286 -9.53 23.71 3.29
C ILE A 286 -10.97 23.20 3.48
N PHE A 287 -11.94 23.90 2.88
CA PHE A 287 -13.39 23.67 3.07
C PHE A 287 -14.08 23.03 1.90
#